data_AF-A0A6J7JE59-F1
#
_entry.id   AF-A0A6J7JE59-F1
#
_cell.length_a   1.000
_cell.length_b   1.000
_cell.length_c   1.000
_cell.angle_alpha   90.00
_cell.angle_beta   90.00
_cell.angle_gamma   90.00
#
_symmetry.space_group_name_H-M   'P 1'
#
loop_
_entity.id
_entity.type
_entity.pdbx_description
1 polymer ?
#
loop_
_entity_poly.entity_id
_entity_poly.type
_entity_poly.pdbx_seq_one_letter_code
_entity_poly.pdbx_strand_id
1 'polypeptide(L)'
;MPTDDELQNRIETLEQEQHRLREREGEPEPDPTLEEDAARIEEIRVDLEVLWDLLRQRRALREAGEDPDGAAPRSPETIERYWQ
;
A
#
# COMPACT_ATOMS: atom_id res chain seq x y z
N MET A 1 -1.45 -16.14 -2.61
CA MET A 1 -0.68 -15.04 -2.00
C MET A 1 -0.06 -14.22 -3.11
N PRO A 2 -0.04 -12.88 -3.04
CA PRO A 2 0.64 -12.06 -4.03
C PRO A 2 2.14 -12.32 -4.02
N THR A 3 2.74 -12.26 -5.20
CA THR A 3 4.20 -12.30 -5.42
C THR A 3 4.86 -11.00 -4.98
N ASP A 4 6.18 -11.01 -4.83
CA ASP A 4 6.95 -9.82 -4.45
C ASP A 4 6.80 -8.70 -5.49
N ASP A 5 6.74 -9.05 -6.78
CA ASP A 5 6.56 -8.09 -7.88
C ASP A 5 5.15 -7.49 -7.86
N GLU A 6 4.11 -8.28 -7.58
CA GLU A 6 2.74 -7.80 -7.40
C GLU A 6 2.65 -6.81 -6.22
N LEU A 7 3.30 -7.13 -5.10
CA LEU A 7 3.38 -6.23 -3.94
C LEU A 7 4.12 -4.93 -4.27
N GLN A 8 5.26 -5.01 -4.94
CA GLN A 8 6.05 -3.86 -5.35
C GLN A 8 5.27 -2.94 -6.29
N ASN A 9 4.64 -3.51 -7.32
CA ASN A 9 3.79 -2.75 -8.25
C ASN A 9 2.63 -2.04 -7.54
N ARG A 10 2.04 -2.68 -6.53
CA ARG A 10 0.95 -2.08 -5.76
C ARG A 10 1.42 -0.92 -4.88
N ILE A 11 2.56 -1.09 -4.22
CA ILE A 11 3.21 -0.02 -3.45
C ILE A 11 3.46 1.19 -4.34
N GLU A 12 4.07 1.00 -5.51
CA GLU A 12 4.37 2.09 -6.45
C GLU A 12 3.10 2.80 -6.94
N THR A 13 2.03 2.04 -7.20
CA THR A 13 0.73 2.61 -7.59
C THR A 13 0.15 3.50 -6.49
N LEU A 14 0.20 3.04 -5.25
CA LEU A 14 -0.30 3.78 -4.08
C LEU A 14 0.55 5.03 -3.77
N GLU A 15 1.88 4.94 -3.90
CA GLU A 15 2.78 6.09 -3.73
C GLU A 15 2.52 7.16 -4.80
N GLN A 16 2.30 6.76 -6.05
CA GLN A 16 1.92 7.68 -7.14
C GLN A 16 0.56 8.34 -6.87
N GLU A 17 -0.43 7.59 -6.37
CA GLU A 17 -1.72 8.14 -5.99
C GLU A 17 -1.58 9.17 -4.86
N GLN A 18 -0.87 8.83 -3.78
CA GLN A 18 -0.59 9.76 -2.69
C GLN A 18 0.08 11.04 -3.18
N HIS A 19 1.07 10.92 -4.09
CA HIS A 19 1.77 12.07 -4.63
C HIS A 19 0.81 13.02 -5.37
N ARG A 20 -0.03 12.49 -6.26
CA ARG A 20 -1.03 13.29 -7.00
C ARG A 20 -2.03 13.98 -6.08
N LEU A 21 -2.47 13.31 -5.01
CA LEU A 21 -3.40 13.90 -4.04
C LEU A 21 -2.75 15.06 -3.27
N ARG A 22 -1.47 14.91 -2.86
CA ARG A 22 -0.73 15.99 -2.20
C ARG A 22 -0.40 17.17 -3.11
N GLU A 23 -0.18 16.93 -4.40
CA GLU A 23 0.03 18.01 -5.37
C GLU A 23 -1.22 18.90 -5.46
N ARG A 24 -2.42 18.30 -5.45
CA ARG A 24 -3.70 19.03 -5.44
C ARG A 24 -3.92 19.84 -4.17
N GLU A 25 -3.53 19.33 -3.00
CA GLU A 25 -3.55 20.11 -1.74
C GLU A 25 -2.67 21.37 -1.79
N GLY A 26 -1.63 21.38 -2.62
CA GLY A 26 -0.72 22.51 -2.78
C GLY A 26 -1.19 23.58 -3.76
N GLU A 27 -2.30 23.38 -4.47
CA GLU A 27 -2.81 24.34 -5.45
C GLU A 27 -3.45 25.57 -4.77
N PRO A 28 -3.29 26.77 -5.36
CA PRO A 28 -3.76 28.02 -4.76
C PRO A 28 -5.29 28.20 -4.82
N GLU A 29 -6.00 27.34 -5.54
CA GLU A 29 -7.44 27.44 -5.76
C GLU A 29 -8.18 26.48 -4.82
N PRO A 30 -9.25 26.91 -4.13
CA PRO A 30 -9.96 26.06 -3.18
C PRO A 30 -10.66 24.89 -3.90
N ASP A 31 -10.15 23.68 -3.69
CA ASP A 31 -10.76 22.43 -4.19
C ASP A 31 -11.70 21.84 -3.12
N PRO A 32 -13.00 21.67 -3.41
CA PRO A 32 -13.94 21.09 -2.45
C PRO A 32 -13.68 19.61 -2.13
N THR A 33 -12.84 18.90 -2.89
CA THR A 33 -12.51 17.49 -2.61
C THR A 33 -11.34 17.31 -1.64
N LEU A 34 -10.73 18.38 -1.13
CA LEU A 34 -9.54 18.28 -0.26
C LEU A 34 -9.78 17.44 1.00
N GLU A 35 -10.99 17.47 1.58
CA GLU A 35 -11.32 16.63 2.73
C GLU A 35 -11.39 15.14 2.37
N GLU A 36 -11.90 14.83 1.17
CA GLU A 36 -11.93 13.46 0.63
C GLU A 36 -10.51 12.98 0.27
N ASP A 37 -9.68 13.87 -0.30
CA ASP A 37 -8.29 13.59 -0.64
C ASP A 37 -7.46 13.30 0.64
N ALA A 38 -7.67 14.07 1.72
CA ALA A 38 -7.02 13.84 3.01
C ALA A 38 -7.40 12.48 3.62
N ALA A 39 -8.68 12.12 3.57
CA ALA A 39 -9.14 10.80 4.01
C ALA A 39 -8.51 9.68 3.16
N ARG A 40 -8.44 9.87 1.84
CA ARG A 40 -7.83 8.92 0.93
C ARG A 40 -6.32 8.77 1.16
N ILE A 41 -5.61 9.86 1.44
CA ILE A 41 -4.18 9.82 1.80
C ILE A 41 -3.96 8.96 3.05
N GLU A 42 -4.82 9.07 4.06
CA GLU A 42 -4.69 8.26 5.28
C GLU A 42 -4.94 6.78 5.02
N GLU A 43 -5.94 6.42 4.21
CA GLU A 43 -6.14 5.04 3.76
C GLU A 43 -4.90 4.49 3.04
N ILE A 44 -4.36 5.26 2.09
CA ILE A 44 -3.15 4.87 1.35
C ILE A 44 -1.97 4.64 2.29
N ARG A 45 -1.82 5.46 3.35
CA ARG A 45 -0.75 5.28 4.34
C ARG A 45 -0.87 3.95 5.07
N VAL A 46 -2.06 3.63 5.57
CA VAL A 46 -2.32 2.35 6.26
C VAL A 46 -2.02 1.17 5.34
N ASP A 47 -2.45 1.27 4.09
CA ASP A 47 -2.26 0.21 3.10
C ASP A 47 -0.78 0.02 2.73
N LEU A 48 -0.02 1.10 2.54
CA LEU A 48 1.42 1.05 2.33
C LEU A 48 2.14 0.37 3.50
N GLU A 49 1.76 0.66 4.74
CA GLU A 49 2.37 0.01 5.90
C GLU A 49 2.14 -1.50 5.91
N VAL A 50 0.96 -1.98 5.51
CA VAL A 50 0.67 -3.41 5.42
C VAL A 50 1.47 -4.07 4.30
N LEU A 51 1.50 -3.45 3.11
CA LEU A 51 2.20 -4.01 1.95
C LEU A 51 3.72 -4.06 2.18
N TRP A 52 4.31 -3.03 2.76
CA TRP A 52 5.72 -3.02 3.12
C TRP A 52 6.07 -4.06 4.17
N ASP A 53 5.21 -4.24 5.19
CA ASP A 53 5.40 -5.28 6.20
C ASP A 53 5.36 -6.68 5.57
N LEU A 54 4.34 -6.95 4.74
CA LEU A 54 4.20 -8.22 4.05
C LEU A 54 5.39 -8.54 3.14
N LEU A 55 5.87 -7.57 2.36
CA LEU A 55 7.05 -7.74 1.51
C LEU A 55 8.30 -8.05 2.34
N ARG A 56 8.46 -7.39 3.49
CA ARG A 56 9.57 -7.65 4.41
C ARG A 56 9.48 -9.05 5.03
N GLN A 57 8.30 -9.48 5.44
CA GLN A 57 8.08 -10.84 5.97
C GLN A 57 8.44 -11.90 4.93
N ARG A 58 7.97 -11.75 3.67
CA ARG A 58 8.30 -12.66 2.57
C ARG A 58 9.80 -12.76 2.31
N ARG A 59 10.50 -11.62 2.32
CA ARG A 59 11.96 -11.57 2.17
C ARG A 59 12.67 -12.27 3.33
N ALA A 60 12.24 -12.05 4.57
CA ALA A 60 12.82 -12.70 5.75
C ALA A 60 12.66 -14.23 5.72
N LEU A 61 11.48 -14.73 5.32
CA LEU A 61 11.25 -16.17 5.16
C LEU A 61 12.19 -16.77 4.11
N ARG A 62 12.33 -16.10 2.96
CA ARG A 62 13.24 -16.54 1.90
C ARG A 62 14.70 -16.56 2.35
N GLU A 63 15.13 -15.54 3.10
CA GLU A 63 16.47 -15.48 3.68
C GLU A 63 16.73 -16.58 4.71
N ALA A 64 15.68 -17.03 5.42
CA ALA A 64 15.73 -18.17 6.33
C ALA A 64 15.67 -19.54 5.62
N GLY A 65 15.47 -19.57 4.30
CA GLY A 65 15.26 -20.81 3.54
C GLY A 65 13.87 -21.42 3.73
N GLU A 66 12.92 -20.64 4.25
CA GLU A 66 11.52 -21.02 4.43
C GLU A 66 10.67 -20.62 3.22
N ASP A 67 9.42 -21.10 3.19
CA ASP A 67 8.46 -20.76 2.15
C ASP A 67 7.93 -19.32 2.33
N PRO A 68 8.18 -18.38 1.39
CA PRO A 68 7.69 -17.01 1.48
C PRO A 68 6.15 -16.90 1.46
N ASP A 69 5.43 -17.93 0.99
CA ASP A 69 3.96 -17.94 1.04
C ASP A 69 3.41 -18.17 2.45
N GLY A 70 4.28 -18.48 3.42
CA GLY A 70 3.97 -18.47 4.84
C GLY A 70 3.82 -17.06 5.45
N ALA A 71 4.12 -16.00 4.69
CA ALA A 71 3.93 -14.62 5.17
C ALA A 71 2.45 -14.28 5.34
N ALA A 72 2.10 -13.57 6.41
CA ALA A 72 0.72 -13.25 6.74
C ALA A 72 0.51 -11.74 6.95
N PRO A 73 -0.44 -11.10 6.25
CA PRO A 73 -0.77 -9.71 6.50
C PRO A 73 -1.37 -9.55 7.90
N ARG A 74 -1.21 -8.36 8.49
CA ARG A 74 -1.82 -8.01 9.79
C ARG A 74 -3.35 -8.10 9.80
N SER A 75 -4.00 -7.93 8.64
CA SER A 75 -5.42 -8.23 8.42
C SER A 75 -5.64 -8.84 7.03
N PRO A 76 -6.43 -9.93 6.90
CA PRO A 76 -6.79 -10.51 5.60
C PRO A 76 -7.63 -9.55 4.73
N GLU A 77 -8.40 -8.64 5.34
CA GLU A 77 -9.23 -7.67 4.62
C GLU A 77 -8.40 -6.74 3.70
N THR A 78 -7.15 -6.44 4.08
CA THR A 78 -6.26 -5.60 3.26
C THR A 78 -5.83 -6.30 1.97
N ILE A 79 -5.64 -7.61 1.97
CA ILE A 79 -5.27 -8.34 0.75
C ILE A 79 -6.48 -8.52 -0.15
N GLU A 80 -7.65 -8.84 0.40
CA GLU A 80 -8.89 -8.96 -0.37
C GLU A 80 -9.26 -7.66 -1.10
N ARG A 81 -8.98 -6.50 -0.49
CA ARG A 81 -9.18 -5.18 -1.12
C ARG A 81 -8.38 -5.02 -2.43
N TYR A 82 -7.26 -5.73 -2.59
CA TYR A 82 -6.29 -5.48 -3.66
C TYR A 82 -6.16 -6.60 -4.68
N TRP A 83 -6.48 -7.83 -4.31
CA TRP A 83 -6.16 -9.02 -5.12
C TRP A 83 -7.34 -10.00 -5.25
N GLN A 84 -8.57 -9.48 -5.23
CA GLN A 84 -9.78 -10.23 -5.57
C GLN A 84 -9.94 -10.42 -7.09
#